data_AF-Q8KK48-F1
#
_entry.id   AF-Q8KK48-F1
#
_cell.length_a   1.000
_cell.length_b   1.000
_cell.length_c   1.000
_cell.angle_alpha   90.00
_cell.angle_beta   90.00
_cell.angle_gamma   90.00
#
_symmetry.space_group_name_H-M   'P 1'
#
loop_
_entity.id
_entity.type
_entity.pdbx_description
1 polymer ?
#
loop_
_entity_poly.entity_id
_entity_poly.type
_entity_poly.pdbx_seq_one_letter_code
_entity_poly.pdbx_strand_id
1 'polypeptide(L)' 'MISWLVENLDNGLGERKVYYRDTTGSYDEMEHEKGVFVSFSACPSHVKEALAAMVAKVSPES' A
#
# COMPACT_ATOMS: atom_id res chain seq x y z
N MET A 1 4.19 14.12 -6.88
CA MET A 1 3.15 13.64 -5.94
C MET A 1 2.08 12.95 -6.77
N ILE A 2 1.71 11.70 -6.46
CA ILE A 2 0.76 10.92 -7.28
C ILE A 2 -0.65 11.47 -6.99
N SER A 3 -1.29 12.12 -7.97
CA SER A 3 -2.60 12.79 -7.78
C SER A 3 -3.65 11.86 -7.18
N TRP A 4 -3.68 10.61 -7.67
CA TRP A 4 -4.57 9.57 -7.15
C TRP A 4 -4.38 9.33 -5.64
N LEU A 5 -3.14 9.37 -5.13
CA LEU A 5 -2.90 9.13 -3.71
C LEU A 5 -3.45 10.29 -2.86
N VAL A 6 -3.34 11.53 -3.34
CA VAL A 6 -3.83 12.73 -2.64
C VAL A 6 -5.36 12.75 -2.61
N GLU A 7 -6.02 12.40 -3.71
CA GLU A 7 -7.49 12.37 -3.82
C GLU A 7 -8.16 11.33 -2.93
N ASN A 8 -7.43 10.30 -2.48
CA ASN A 8 -7.95 9.21 -1.65
C ASN A 8 -7.48 9.26 -0.19
N LEU A 9 -6.80 10.34 0.22
CA LEU A 9 -6.25 10.47 1.58
C LEU A 9 -7.22 11.07 2.60
N ASP A 10 -8.25 11.82 2.22
CA ASP A 10 -9.13 12.54 3.18
C ASP A 10 -10.21 11.68 3.86
N ASN A 11 -10.44 10.46 3.37
CA ASN A 11 -11.49 9.57 3.88
C ASN A 11 -10.89 8.43 4.74
N GLY A 12 -11.64 7.92 5.71
CA GLY A 12 -11.20 6.89 6.68
C GLY A 12 -10.75 5.56 6.04
N LEU A 13 -10.50 4.53 6.86
CA LEU A 13 -10.02 3.23 6.38
C LEU A 13 -10.86 2.66 5.22
N GLY A 14 -12.17 2.91 5.20
CA GLY A 14 -13.11 2.49 4.15
C GLY A 14 -12.74 2.90 2.72
N GLU A 15 -11.99 3.98 2.55
CA GLU A 15 -11.66 4.58 1.25
C GLU A 15 -10.16 4.54 0.95
N ARG A 16 -9.36 3.98 1.87
CA ARG A 16 -7.89 3.88 1.72
C ARG A 16 -7.48 2.45 1.43
N LYS A 17 -6.51 2.30 0.55
CA LYS A 17 -5.71 1.08 0.47
C LYS A 17 -4.42 1.29 1.25
N VAL A 18 -4.23 0.47 2.28
CA VAL A 18 -3.01 0.50 3.11
C VAL A 18 -2.20 -0.74 2.79
N TYR A 19 -0.98 -0.52 2.32
CA TYR A 19 0.00 -1.55 2.06
C TYR A 19 1.13 -1.39 3.06
N TYR A 20 1.51 -2.46 3.75
CA TYR A 20 2.73 -2.46 4.57
C TYR A 20 3.81 -3.27 3.88
N ARG A 21 5.06 -2.80 4.02
CA ARG A 21 6.26 -3.51 3.57
C ARG A 21 6.97 -4.03 4.81
N ASP A 22 7.17 -5.34 4.90
CA ASP A 22 7.93 -5.93 6.00
C ASP A 22 9.45 -5.70 5.83
N THR A 23 10.23 -6.16 6.80
CA THR A 23 11.70 -6.05 6.77
C THR A 23 12.35 -6.94 5.71
N THR A 24 11.62 -7.94 5.18
CA THR A 24 12.08 -8.80 4.07
C THR A 24 11.82 -8.17 2.70
N GLY A 25 11.05 -7.06 2.67
CA GLY A 25 10.65 -6.37 1.47
C GLY A 25 9.37 -6.91 0.84
N SER A 26 8.68 -7.84 1.51
CA SER A 26 7.37 -8.35 1.11
C SER A 26 6.27 -7.33 1.40
N TYR A 27 5.21 -7.35 0.59
CA TYR A 27 4.06 -6.47 0.75
C TYR A 27 2.77 -7.26 0.98
N ASP A 28 1.99 -6.77 1.93
CA ASP A 28 0.63 -7.22 2.21
C ASP A 28 -0.33 -6.03 2.21
N GLU A 29 -1.58 -6.27 1.83
CA GLU A 29 -2.68 -5.31 1.89
C GLU A 29 -3.41 -5.47 3.23
N MET A 30 -3.71 -4.35 3.86
CA MET A 30 -4.61 -4.32 5.01
C MET A 30 -6.05 -4.41 4.51
N GLU A 31 -6.75 -5.46 4.93
CA GLU A 31 -8.16 -5.65 4.62
C GLU A 31 -9.03 -4.97 5.69
N HIS A 32 -10.10 -4.33 5.22
CA HIS A 32 -11.09 -3.72 6.09
C HIS A 32 -12.50 -3.98 5.56
N GLU A 33 -13.45 -4.02 6.49
CA GLU A 33 -14.88 -4.10 6.20
C GLU A 33 -15.59 -2.95 6.88
N LYS A 34 -16.31 -2.13 6.11
CA LYS A 34 -17.02 -0.94 6.62
C LYS A 34 -16.10 -0.01 7.44
N GLY A 35 -14.84 0.11 7.02
CA GLY A 35 -13.83 0.95 7.69
C GLY A 35 -13.27 0.35 8.99
N VAL A 36 -13.55 -0.92 9.28
CA VAL A 36 -12.98 -1.65 10.42
C VAL A 36 -11.92 -2.62 9.92
N PHE A 37 -10.73 -2.61 10.53
CA PHE A 37 -9.68 -3.58 10.23
C PHE A 37 -10.15 -5.02 10.42
N VAL A 38 -9.81 -5.89 9.48
CA VAL A 38 -10.13 -7.32 9.53
C VAL A 38 -8.87 -8.16 9.57
N SER A 39 -7.98 -7.99 8.58
CA SER A 39 -6.82 -8.86 8.40
C SER A 39 -5.71 -8.19 7.59
N PHE A 40 -4.60 -8.91 7.41
CA PHE A 40 -3.63 -8.63 6.36
C PHE A 40 -3.61 -9.79 5.37
N SER A 41 -3.60 -9.48 4.08
CA SER A 41 -3.50 -10.47 3.02
C SER A 41 -2.31 -10.23 2.11
N ALA A 42 -1.64 -11.32 1.74
CA ALA A 42 -0.46 -11.25 0.90
C ALA A 42 -0.78 -10.64 -0.47
N CYS A 43 -0.03 -9.62 -0.87
CA CYS A 43 -0.26 -9.01 -2.17
C CYS A 43 0.06 -10.00 -3.32
N PRO A 44 -0.69 -9.95 -4.43
CA PRO A 44 -0.32 -10.62 -5.67
C PRO A 44 1.04 -10.14 -6.20
N SER A 45 1.76 -10.99 -6.94
CA SER A 45 3.12 -10.68 -7.42
C SER A 45 3.20 -9.38 -8.21
N HIS A 46 2.25 -9.12 -9.12
CA HIS A 46 2.23 -7.89 -9.92
C HIS A 46 2.08 -6.61 -9.07
N VAL A 47 1.36 -6.68 -7.95
CA VAL A 47 1.21 -5.55 -7.01
C VAL A 47 2.53 -5.33 -6.25
N LYS A 48 3.17 -6.41 -5.80
CA LYS A 48 4.48 -6.35 -5.12
C LYS A 48 5.54 -5.69 -6.01
N GLU A 49 5.60 -6.09 -7.28
CA GLU A 49 6.52 -5.51 -8.26
C GLU A 49 6.29 -4.01 -8.49
N ALA A 50 5.02 -3.61 -8.64
CA ALA A 50 4.66 -2.20 -8.82
C ALA A 50 5.02 -1.35 -7.60
N LEU A 51 4.71 -1.82 -6.38
CA LEU A 51 5.04 -1.14 -5.14
C LEU A 51 6.56 -1.04 -4.93
N ALA A 52 7.31 -2.10 -5.22
CA ALA A 52 8.78 -2.08 -5.14
C ALA A 52 9.38 -1.05 -6.11
N ALA A 53 8.89 -0.99 -7.34
CA ALA A 53 9.33 0.00 -8.33
C ALA A 53 9.01 1.44 -7.90
N MET A 54 7.87 1.66 -7.23
CA MET A 54 7.51 2.97 -6.67
C MET A 54 8.47 3.37 -5.55
N VAL A 55 8.78 2.48 -4.61
CA VAL A 55 9.72 2.77 -3.52
C VAL A 55 11.11 3.08 -4.06
N ALA A 56 11.62 2.30 -5.02
CA ALA A 56 12.93 2.53 -5.63
C ALA A 56 13.03 3.88 -6.34
N LYS A 57 11.95 4.36 -6.97
CA LYS A 57 11.92 5.69 -7.61
C LYS A 57 11.95 6.85 -6.61
N VAL A 58 11.46 6.63 -5.39
CA VAL A 58 11.33 7.67 -4.36
C VAL A 58 12.54 7.70 -3.42
N SER A 59 13.31 6.62 -3.35
CA SER A 59 14.63 6.58 -2.70
C SER A 59 15.70 6.21 -3.74
N PRO A 60 16.16 7.18 -4.57
CA PRO A 60 17.10 6.88 -5.64
C PRO A 60 18.43 6.31 -5.15
N GLU A 61 18.84 6.59 -3.91
CA GLU A 61 20.06 6.07 -3.27
C GLU A 61 20.03 6.47 -1.79
N SER A 62 20.42 5.57 -0.90
CA SER A 62 20.98 5.87 0.42
C SER A 62 22.42 5.38 0.43
#